data_AF-A0A1F4NPY2-F1
#
_entry.id   AF-A0A1F4NPY2-F1
#
_cell.length_a   1.000
_cell.length_b   1.000
_cell.length_c   1.000
_cell.angle_alpha   90.00
_cell.angle_beta   90.00
_cell.angle_gamma   90.00
#
_symmetry.space_group_name_H-M   'P 1'
#
loop_
_entity.id
_entity.type
_entity.pdbx_description
1 polymer ?
#
loop_
_entity_poly.entity_id
_entity_poly.type
_entity_poly.pdbx_seq_one_letter_code
_entity_poly.pdbx_strand_id
1 'polypeptide(L)'
;MKKSATAIWVLGLGQAISAGVVLWGWTWFMTNLDKFVNTADKPNATGFVLMPVTFVITAVLSAGAVLGYPIFLALNKNWSKALWLVGWTLIWLAVFAIVLIYLY
;
A
#
# COMPACT_ATOMS: atom_id res chain seq x y z
N MET A 1 7.91 -11.57 -25.32
CA MET A 1 9.04 -11.01 -24.55
C MET A 1 9.15 -11.70 -23.18
N LYS A 2 10.19 -12.54 -22.97
CA LYS A 2 10.53 -13.10 -21.65
C LYS A 2 11.13 -11.95 -20.82
N LYS A 3 10.32 -11.25 -20.01
CA LYS A 3 10.90 -10.35 -18.99
C LYS A 3 11.72 -11.25 -18.04
N SER A 4 13.03 -10.98 -17.94
CA SER A 4 13.94 -11.65 -17.01
C SER A 4 13.37 -11.62 -15.59
N ALA A 5 13.60 -12.66 -14.78
CA ALA A 5 13.15 -12.71 -13.37
C ALA A 5 13.55 -11.44 -12.60
N THR A 6 14.69 -10.84 -12.94
CA THR A 6 15.16 -9.55 -12.43
C THR A 6 14.16 -8.41 -12.63
N ALA A 7 13.47 -8.36 -13.78
CA ALA A 7 12.51 -7.30 -14.08
C ALA A 7 11.23 -7.43 -13.23
N ILE A 8 10.77 -8.66 -12.93
CA ILE A 8 9.61 -8.87 -12.05
C ILE A 8 9.97 -8.51 -10.61
N TRP A 9 11.19 -8.85 -10.19
CA TRP A 9 11.70 -8.53 -8.87
C TRP A 9 11.81 -7.00 -8.62
N VAL A 10 12.37 -6.25 -9.58
CA VAL A 10 12.46 -4.79 -9.50
C VAL A 10 11.08 -4.13 -9.53
N LEU A 11 10.15 -4.65 -10.34
CA LEU A 11 8.78 -4.15 -10.35
C LEU A 11 8.08 -4.40 -9.00
N GLY A 12 8.27 -5.58 -8.40
CA GLY A 12 7.73 -5.89 -7.07
C GLY A 12 8.27 -4.96 -6.00
N LEU A 13 9.56 -4.61 -6.07
CA LEU A 13 10.18 -3.61 -5.18
C LEU A 13 9.52 -2.23 -5.34
N GLY A 14 9.34 -1.77 -6.58
CA GLY A 14 8.68 -0.49 -6.86
C GLY A 14 7.24 -0.44 -6.33
N GLN A 15 6.49 -1.53 -6.45
CA GLN A 15 5.14 -1.64 -5.90
C GLN A 15 5.13 -1.62 -4.38
N ALA A 16 6.08 -2.34 -3.75
CA ALA A 16 6.21 -2.36 -2.30
C ALA A 16 6.60 -0.98 -1.73
N ILE A 17 7.52 -0.26 -2.38
CA ILE A 17 7.87 1.12 -2.02
C ILE A 17 6.65 2.03 -2.14
N SER A 18 5.92 1.95 -3.25
CA SER A 18 4.73 2.78 -3.49
C SER A 18 3.66 2.53 -2.43
N ALA A 19 3.39 1.26 -2.11
CA ALA A 19 2.47 0.88 -1.04
C ALA A 19 2.98 1.35 0.33
N GLY A 20 4.28 1.23 0.60
CA GLY A 20 4.91 1.73 1.82
C GLY A 20 4.72 3.24 2.01
N VAL A 21 4.86 4.04 0.96
CA VAL A 21 4.61 5.49 1.00
C VAL A 21 3.15 5.80 1.34
N VAL A 22 2.19 5.09 0.73
CA VAL A 22 0.76 5.28 1.02
C VAL A 22 0.45 4.91 2.48
N LEU A 23 0.96 3.77 2.97
CA LEU A 23 0.77 3.33 4.34
C LEU A 23 1.44 4.28 5.34
N TRP A 24 2.63 4.80 5.03
CA TRP A 24 3.30 5.79 5.86
C TRP A 24 2.48 7.08 5.97
N GLY A 25 1.93 7.58 4.86
CA GLY A 25 1.04 8.74 4.87
C GLY A 25 -0.21 8.52 5.73
N TRP A 26 -0.79 7.31 5.67
CA TRP A 26 -1.90 6.92 6.54
C TRP A 26 -1.51 6.89 8.02
N THR A 27 -0.38 6.26 8.37
CA THR A 27 0.13 6.24 9.75
C THR A 27 0.40 7.65 10.25
N TRP A 28 1.01 8.51 9.44
CA TRP A 28 1.24 9.91 9.78
C TRP A 28 -0.08 10.67 10.03
N PHE A 29 -1.09 10.47 9.18
CA PHE A 29 -2.41 11.07 9.37
C PHE A 29 -3.06 10.60 10.68
N MET A 30 -3.07 9.29 10.96
CA MET A 30 -3.68 8.72 12.16
C MET A 30 -2.96 9.15 13.45
N THR A 31 -1.64 9.30 13.40
CA THR A 31 -0.84 9.77 14.56
C THR A 31 -0.98 11.26 14.83
N ASN A 32 -1.49 12.04 13.87
CA ASN A 32 -1.75 13.47 14.00
C ASN A 32 -3.25 13.78 13.94
N LEU A 33 -4.12 12.77 14.16
CA LEU A 33 -5.56 12.89 13.99
C LEU A 33 -6.16 13.99 14.88
N ASP A 34 -5.62 14.18 16.08
CA ASP A 34 -5.96 15.22 17.06
C ASP A 34 -5.82 16.64 16.51
N LYS A 35 -4.93 16.86 15.52
CA LYS A 35 -4.77 18.15 14.84
C LYS A 35 -5.85 18.41 13.79
N PHE A 36 -6.49 17.36 13.28
CA PHE A 36 -7.48 17.44 12.19
C PHE A 36 -8.92 17.24 12.68
N VAL A 37 -9.09 16.53 13.79
CA VAL A 37 -10.37 16.18 14.36
C VAL A 37 -10.31 16.48 15.86
N ASN A 38 -11.28 17.27 16.33
CA ASN A 38 -11.45 17.50 17.77
C ASN A 38 -11.87 16.18 18.43
N THR A 39 -10.93 15.52 19.11
CA THR A 39 -11.07 14.21 19.78
C THR A 39 -11.66 14.32 21.18
N ALA A 40 -12.29 15.45 21.53
CA ALA A 40 -13.10 15.57 22.74
C ALA A 40 -14.16 14.46 22.82
N ASP A 41 -14.63 14.14 24.03
CA ASP A 41 -15.45 12.96 24.42
C ASP A 41 -16.73 12.66 23.59
N LYS A 42 -17.07 13.48 22.61
CA LYS A 42 -18.22 13.29 21.73
C LYS A 42 -17.76 13.13 20.28
N PRO A 43 -18.28 12.12 19.55
CA PRO A 43 -18.05 11.97 18.12
C PRO A 43 -18.40 13.27 17.41
N ASN A 44 -17.42 13.89 16.76
CA ASN A 44 -17.61 15.11 15.99
C ASN A 44 -17.94 14.72 14.54
N ALA A 45 -18.81 15.50 13.87
CA ALA A 45 -19.25 15.23 12.50
C ALA A 45 -18.10 15.19 11.47
N THR A 46 -17.09 16.03 11.65
CA THR A 46 -15.83 16.01 10.90
C THR A 46 -15.13 14.66 11.04
N GLY A 47 -14.95 14.14 12.25
CA GLY A 47 -14.34 12.83 12.48
C GLY A 47 -15.11 11.68 11.85
N PHE A 48 -16.44 11.73 11.90
CA PHE A 48 -17.33 10.74 11.31
C PHE A 48 -17.20 10.67 9.77
N VAL A 49 -16.83 11.77 9.11
CA VAL A 49 -16.67 11.83 7.65
C VAL A 49 -15.20 11.65 7.24
N LEU A 50 -14.27 12.33 7.91
CA LEU A 50 -12.86 12.35 7.52
C LEU A 50 -12.24 10.96 7.65
N MET A 51 -12.50 10.23 8.75
CA MET A 51 -11.89 8.90 8.97
C MET A 51 -12.30 7.88 7.90
N PRO A 52 -13.60 7.67 7.58
CA PRO A 52 -13.98 6.77 6.50
C PRO A 52 -13.44 7.20 5.13
N VAL A 53 -13.47 8.49 4.82
CA VAL A 53 -12.98 8.99 3.53
C VAL A 53 -11.48 8.76 3.37
N THR A 54 -10.66 9.11 4.37
CA THR A 54 -9.21 8.88 4.29
C THR A 54 -8.86 7.40 4.31
N PHE A 55 -9.62 6.57 5.02
CA PHE A 55 -9.48 5.11 4.98
C PHE A 55 -9.76 4.55 3.58
N VAL A 56 -10.88 4.95 2.96
CA VAL A 56 -11.24 4.51 1.60
C VAL A 56 -10.17 4.95 0.58
N ILE A 57 -9.72 6.20 0.65
CA ILE A 57 -8.64 6.70 -0.22
C ILE A 57 -7.37 5.87 -0.04
N THR A 58 -6.95 5.64 1.20
CA THR A 58 -5.77 4.83 1.53
C THR A 58 -5.90 3.42 1.00
N ALA A 59 -7.05 2.78 1.17
CA ALA A 59 -7.31 1.43 0.68
C ALA A 59 -7.23 1.37 -0.85
N VAL A 60 -7.85 2.32 -1.56
CA VAL A 60 -7.83 2.40 -3.03
C VAL A 60 -6.41 2.65 -3.54
N LEU A 61 -5.66 3.57 -2.94
CA LEU A 61 -4.29 3.87 -3.34
C LEU A 61 -3.34 2.70 -3.06
N SER A 62 -3.50 2.02 -1.92
CA SER A 62 -2.69 0.84 -1.55
C SER A 62 -2.99 -0.33 -2.50
N ALA A 63 -4.26 -0.59 -2.76
CA ALA A 63 -4.68 -1.61 -3.72
C ALA A 63 -4.19 -1.28 -5.14
N GLY A 64 -4.27 -0.01 -5.56
CA GLY A 64 -3.75 0.44 -6.85
C GLY A 64 -2.24 0.26 -6.98
N ALA A 65 -1.47 0.60 -5.94
CA ALA A 65 -0.02 0.45 -5.90
C ALA A 65 0.41 -1.03 -6.03
N VAL A 66 -0.27 -1.93 -5.31
CA VAL A 66 0.08 -3.36 -5.27
C VAL A 66 -0.52 -4.15 -6.42
N LEU A 67 -1.77 -3.89 -6.80
CA LEU A 67 -2.53 -4.73 -7.73
C LEU A 67 -2.72 -4.11 -9.12
N GLY A 68 -2.47 -2.82 -9.33
CA GLY A 68 -2.73 -2.16 -10.62
C GLY A 68 -2.04 -2.85 -11.80
N TYR A 69 -0.73 -3.10 -11.71
CA TYR A 69 0.01 -3.80 -12.78
C TYR A 69 -0.27 -5.31 -12.83
N PRO A 70 -0.40 -6.05 -11.71
CA PRO A 70 -0.90 -7.42 -11.72
C PRO A 70 -2.26 -7.59 -12.40
N ILE A 71 -3.22 -6.71 -12.15
CA ILE A 71 -4.55 -6.73 -12.80
C ILE A 71 -4.37 -6.54 -14.31
N PHE A 72 -3.58 -5.56 -14.74
CA PHE A 72 -3.25 -5.39 -16.16
C PHE A 72 -2.63 -6.66 -16.79
N LEU A 73 -1.73 -7.35 -16.09
CA LEU A 73 -1.13 -8.60 -16.56
C LEU A 73 -2.14 -9.74 -16.63
N ALA A 74 -3.04 -9.84 -15.65
CA ALA A 74 -4.10 -10.85 -15.60
C ALA A 74 -5.11 -10.67 -16.76
N LEU A 75 -5.53 -9.43 -17.04
CA LEU A 75 -6.39 -9.09 -18.18
C LEU A 75 -5.75 -9.46 -19.53
N ASN A 76 -4.41 -9.39 -19.62
CA ASN A 76 -3.64 -9.82 -20.78
C ASN A 76 -3.28 -11.33 -20.78
N LYS A 77 -4.03 -12.16 -20.04
CA LYS A 77 -3.86 -13.62 -19.92
C LYS A 77 -2.49 -14.08 -19.37
N ASN A 78 -1.71 -13.18 -18.75
CA ASN A 78 -0.39 -13.48 -18.17
C ASN A 78 -0.47 -13.77 -16.67
N TRP A 79 -1.37 -14.67 -16.25
CA TRP A 79 -1.66 -14.98 -14.84
C TRP A 79 -0.44 -15.38 -14.00
N SER A 80 0.44 -16.21 -14.57
CA SER A 80 1.67 -16.62 -13.88
C SER A 80 2.53 -15.40 -13.48
N LYS A 81 2.72 -14.44 -14.38
CA LYS A 81 3.51 -13.22 -14.10
C LYS A 81 2.81 -12.31 -13.09
N ALA A 82 1.49 -12.22 -13.14
CA ALA A 82 0.70 -11.44 -12.20
C ALA A 82 0.88 -11.97 -10.76
N LEU A 83 0.71 -13.29 -10.57
CA LEU A 83 0.89 -13.94 -9.27
C LEU A 83 2.33 -13.83 -8.76
N TRP A 84 3.32 -14.06 -9.64
CA TRP A 84 4.73 -13.88 -9.29
C TRP A 84 5.04 -12.47 -8.82
N LEU A 85 4.49 -11.46 -9.49
CA LEU A 85 4.70 -10.08 -9.12
C LEU A 85 4.07 -9.75 -7.76
N VAL A 86 2.82 -10.16 -7.52
CA VAL A 86 2.18 -10.00 -6.20
C VAL A 86 2.99 -10.68 -5.10
N GLY A 87 3.46 -11.90 -5.34
CA GLY A 87 4.32 -12.63 -4.40
C GLY A 87 5.61 -11.86 -4.06
N TRP A 88 6.30 -11.33 -5.08
CA TRP A 88 7.49 -10.51 -4.87
C TRP A 88 7.19 -9.21 -4.11
N THR A 89 6.08 -8.55 -4.41
CA THR A 89 5.65 -7.34 -3.68
C THR A 89 5.40 -7.65 -2.20
N LEU A 90 4.76 -8.78 -1.87
CA LEU A 90 4.55 -9.21 -0.49
C LEU A 90 5.86 -9.54 0.24
N ILE A 91 6.80 -10.21 -0.43
CA ILE A 91 8.13 -10.49 0.11
C ILE A 91 8.84 -9.18 0.44
N TRP A 92 8.81 -8.19 -0.45
CA TRP A 92 9.44 -6.89 -0.21
C TRP A 92 8.80 -6.12 0.93
N LEU A 93 7.47 -6.13 1.04
CA LEU A 93 6.78 -5.53 2.17
C LEU A 93 7.19 -6.19 3.49
N ALA A 94 7.34 -7.52 3.52
CA ALA A 94 7.84 -8.24 4.70
C ALA A 94 9.30 -7.86 5.03
N VAL A 95 10.16 -7.74 4.02
CA VAL A 95 11.55 -7.28 4.20
C VAL A 95 11.58 -5.86 4.77
N PHE A 96 10.79 -4.94 4.23
CA PHE A 96 10.70 -3.58 4.78
C PHE A 96 10.19 -3.55 6.21
N ALA A 97 9.18 -4.37 6.55
CA ALA A 97 8.68 -4.48 7.91
C ALA A 97 9.77 -4.98 8.87
N ILE A 98 10.52 -6.03 8.51
CA ILE A 98 11.62 -6.56 9.33
C ILE A 98 12.72 -5.50 9.51
N VAL A 99 13.10 -4.78 8.44
CA VAL A 99 14.11 -3.72 8.52
C VAL A 99 13.65 -2.59 9.44
N LEU A 100 12.39 -2.16 9.33
CA LEU A 100 11.84 -1.14 10.20
C LEU A 100 11.82 -1.57 11.67
N ILE A 101 11.43 -2.82 11.95
CA ILE A 101 11.45 -3.39 13.32
C ILE A 101 12.87 -3.51 13.86
N TYR A 102 13.86 -3.81 13.01
CA TYR A 102 15.25 -3.91 13.45
C TYR A 102 15.87 -2.54 13.77
N LEU A 103 15.46 -1.49 13.04
CA LEU A 103 16.01 -0.14 13.19
C LEU A 103 15.36 0.67 14.31
N TYR A 104 14.22 0.24 14.85
CA TYR A 104 13.39 0.98 15.80
C TYR A 104 13.12 0.16 17.06
#